data_AF-A0A9E7L413-F1
#
_entry.id   AF-A0A9E7L413-F1
#
_cell.length_a   1.000
_cell.length_b   1.000
_cell.length_c   1.000
_cell.angle_alpha   90.00
_cell.angle_beta   90.00
_cell.angle_gamma   90.00
#
_symmetry.space_group_name_H-M   'P 1'
#
loop_
_entity.id
_entity.type
_entity.pdbx_description
1 polymer ?
#
loop_
_entity_poly.entity_id
_entity_poly.type
_entity_poly.pdbx_seq_one_letter_code
_entity_poly.pdbx_strand_id
1 'polypeptide(L)'
;MKFMLTASKIFYVLDPNLQQIPDPTDNDIDEVKAERKKRNKDEVMYRGHFLNALSNRLYDLYTMEPLTKAIWNTLEFKYQSEEEDTKKFLISKYFNYKFVDDKSI
;
A
#
# COMPACT_ATOMS: atom_id res chain seq x y z
N MET A 1 -4.27 -6.07 4.77
CA MET A 1 -3.00 -6.31 4.03
C MET A 1 -1.76 -6.18 4.93
N LYS A 2 -1.61 -5.10 5.70
CA LYS A 2 -0.49 -4.87 6.65
C LYS A 2 -0.20 -6.08 7.58
N PHE A 3 -1.24 -6.68 8.17
CA PHE A 3 -1.11 -7.87 9.03
C PHE A 3 -0.40 -9.06 8.36
N MET A 4 -0.80 -9.44 7.13
CA MET A 4 -0.19 -10.58 6.40
C MET A 4 1.29 -10.32 6.08
N LEU A 5 1.62 -9.08 5.70
CA LEU A 5 2.99 -8.68 5.35
C LEU A 5 3.91 -8.61 6.58
N THR A 6 3.37 -8.18 7.73
CA THR A 6 4.08 -8.20 9.01
C THR A 6 4.35 -9.62 9.48
N ALA A 7 3.38 -10.54 9.34
CA ALA A 7 3.56 -11.95 9.68
C ALA A 7 4.65 -12.62 8.81
N SER A 8 4.73 -12.25 7.54
CA SER A 8 5.76 -12.73 6.61
C SER A 8 7.11 -12.01 6.75
N LYS A 9 7.26 -11.04 7.68
CA LYS A 9 8.47 -10.22 7.89
C LYS A 9 8.97 -9.46 6.65
N ILE A 10 8.14 -9.28 5.63
CA ILE A 10 8.47 -8.57 4.37
C ILE A 10 7.97 -7.13 4.33
N PHE A 11 7.25 -6.68 5.36
CA PHE A 11 6.69 -5.32 5.41
C PHE A 11 7.77 -4.21 5.32
N TYR A 12 9.00 -4.49 5.75
CA TYR A 12 10.12 -3.55 5.69
C TYR A 12 10.46 -3.07 4.27
N VAL A 13 10.06 -3.80 3.23
CA VAL A 13 10.24 -3.42 1.82
C VAL A 13 9.56 -2.08 1.49
N LEU A 14 8.54 -1.70 2.26
CA LEU A 14 7.85 -0.42 2.09
C LEU A 14 8.51 0.76 2.80
N ASP A 15 9.54 0.53 3.62
CA ASP A 15 10.15 1.58 4.42
C ASP A 15 10.64 2.74 3.51
N PRO A 16 10.20 3.99 3.76
CA PRO A 16 10.69 5.16 3.03
C PRO A 16 12.21 5.33 3.13
N ASN A 17 12.81 4.90 4.24
CA ASN A 17 14.24 5.02 4.53
C ASN A 17 15.06 3.78 4.13
N LEU A 18 14.45 2.82 3.42
CA LEU A 18 15.15 1.64 2.97
C LEU A 18 16.27 2.03 1.99
N GLN A 19 17.52 1.71 2.33
CA GLN A 19 18.67 1.93 1.45
C GLN A 19 18.44 1.23 0.12
N GLN A 20 18.95 1.75 -1.00
CA GLN A 20 18.86 1.04 -2.28
C GLN A 20 19.73 -0.22 -2.26
N ILE A 21 19.34 -1.25 -3.01
CA ILE A 21 20.21 -2.41 -3.23
C ILE A 21 21.45 -1.87 -3.94
N PRO A 22 22.67 -2.02 -3.39
CA PRO A 22 23.87 -1.62 -4.10
C PRO A 22 24.02 -2.47 -5.36
N ASP A 23 24.53 -1.86 -6.43
CA ASP A 23 24.76 -2.56 -7.70
C ASP A 23 25.80 -3.67 -7.54
N PRO A 24 25.67 -4.78 -8.31
CA PRO A 24 26.64 -5.86 -8.26
C PRO A 24 28.04 -5.38 -8.62
N THR A 25 28.99 -5.60 -7.71
CA THR A 25 30.42 -5.35 -7.94
C THR A 25 31.19 -6.65 -7.80
N ASP A 26 32.24 -6.84 -8.61
CA ASP A 26 33.08 -8.05 -8.58
C ASP A 26 33.73 -8.29 -7.20
N ASN A 27 33.93 -7.22 -6.42
CA ASN A 27 34.51 -7.26 -5.08
C ASN A 27 33.47 -7.44 -3.95
N ASP A 28 32.20 -7.68 -4.27
CA ASP A 28 31.16 -7.87 -3.25
C ASP A 28 31.47 -9.11 -2.39
N ILE A 29 31.54 -8.92 -1.07
CA ILE A 29 31.62 -10.02 -0.10
C ILE A 29 30.33 -10.86 -0.11
N ASP A 30 30.44 -12.14 0.25
CA ASP A 30 29.33 -13.09 0.18
C ASP A 30 28.09 -12.65 0.98
N GLU A 31 28.29 -11.93 2.08
CA GLU A 31 27.21 -11.37 2.90
C GLU A 31 26.37 -10.34 2.12
N VAL A 32 27.02 -9.43 1.38
CA VAL A 32 26.34 -8.42 0.54
C VAL A 32 25.57 -9.11 -0.59
N LYS A 33 26.15 -10.16 -1.20
CA LYS A 33 25.47 -10.96 -2.23
C LYS A 33 24.24 -11.68 -1.67
N ALA A 34 24.34 -12.24 -0.46
CA ALA A 34 23.25 -12.94 0.21
C ALA A 34 22.10 -11.99 0.59
N GLU A 35 22.43 -10.83 1.16
CA GLU A 35 21.41 -9.83 1.53
C GLU A 35 20.71 -9.25 0.28
N ARG A 36 21.47 -8.97 -0.80
CA ARG A 36 20.89 -8.57 -2.10
C ARG A 36 19.91 -9.62 -2.61
N LYS A 37 20.29 -10.90 -2.60
CA LYS A 37 19.45 -12.01 -3.07
C LYS A 37 18.19 -12.16 -2.22
N LYS A 38 18.32 -12.06 -0.90
CA LYS A 38 17.19 -12.10 0.04
C LYS A 38 16.23 -10.96 -0.22
N ARG A 39 16.73 -9.72 -0.33
CA ARG A 39 15.88 -8.56 -0.59
C ARG A 39 15.16 -8.63 -1.93
N ASN A 40 15.84 -9.07 -2.99
CA ASN A 40 15.19 -9.27 -4.30
C ASN A 40 14.03 -10.27 -4.20
N LYS A 41 14.22 -11.36 -3.45
CA LYS A 41 13.17 -12.35 -3.21
C LYS A 41 12.00 -11.75 -2.43
N ASP A 42 12.28 -10.99 -1.38
CA ASP A 42 11.27 -10.36 -0.54
C ASP A 42 10.47 -9.30 -1.32
N GLU A 43 11.10 -8.54 -2.22
CA GLU A 43 10.43 -7.58 -3.11
C GLU A 43 9.47 -8.27 -4.09
N VAL A 44 9.89 -9.39 -4.71
CA VAL A 44 9.02 -10.18 -5.60
C VAL A 44 7.84 -10.77 -4.83
N MET A 45 8.09 -11.34 -3.66
CA MET A 45 7.05 -11.92 -2.81
C MET A 45 6.07 -10.84 -2.32
N TYR A 46 6.58 -9.69 -1.90
CA TYR A 46 5.78 -8.52 -1.55
C TYR A 46 4.87 -8.10 -2.71
N ARG A 47 5.41 -7.98 -3.92
CA ARG A 47 4.64 -7.62 -5.12
C ARG A 47 3.53 -8.63 -5.42
N GLY A 48 3.84 -9.92 -5.39
CA GLY A 48 2.86 -10.98 -5.63
C GLY A 48 1.69 -10.93 -4.63
N HIS A 49 2.00 -10.84 -3.33
CA HIS A 49 0.97 -10.74 -2.30
C HIS A 49 0.16 -9.45 -2.38
N PHE A 50 0.84 -8.34 -2.67
CA PHE A 50 0.19 -7.04 -2.81
C PHE A 50 -0.83 -7.07 -3.95
N LEU A 51 -0.41 -7.47 -5.16
CA LEU A 51 -1.31 -7.56 -6.32
C LEU A 51 -2.46 -8.55 -6.08
N ASN A 52 -2.18 -9.71 -5.49
CA ASN A 52 -3.21 -10.72 -5.23
C ASN A 52 -4.28 -10.27 -4.23
N ALA A 53 -4.01 -9.27 -3.40
CA ALA A 53 -4.99 -8.71 -2.49
C ALA A 53 -5.71 -7.47 -3.06
N LEU A 54 -5.40 -7.07 -4.31
CA LEU A 54 -6.20 -6.09 -5.05
C LEU A 54 -7.44 -6.75 -5.66
N SER A 55 -8.48 -5.95 -5.93
CA SER A 55 -9.60 -6.38 -6.76
C SER A 55 -9.16 -6.54 -8.22
N ASN A 56 -9.88 -7.35 -9.01
CA ASN A 56 -9.53 -7.61 -10.42
C ASN A 56 -9.27 -6.32 -11.22
N ARG A 57 -10.12 -5.30 -11.05
CA ARG A 57 -9.96 -4.00 -11.74
C ARG A 57 -8.66 -3.28 -11.36
N LEU A 58 -8.28 -3.31 -10.08
CA LEU A 58 -7.05 -2.68 -9.62
C LEU A 58 -5.82 -3.52 -9.99
N TYR A 59 -5.94 -4.84 -9.99
CA TYR A 59 -4.92 -5.75 -10.48
C TYR A 59 -4.56 -5.43 -11.94
N ASP A 60 -5.56 -5.40 -12.83
CA ASP A 60 -5.34 -5.13 -14.26
C ASP A 60 -4.69 -3.75 -14.49
N LEU A 61 -5.11 -2.74 -13.72
CA LEU A 61 -4.57 -1.39 -13.80
C LEU A 61 -3.08 -1.32 -13.40
N TYR A 62 -2.68 -2.08 -12.39
CA TYR A 62 -1.37 -1.96 -11.77
C TYR A 62 -0.41 -3.11 -12.09
N THR A 63 -0.83 -4.13 -12.84
CA THR A 63 0.02 -5.28 -13.16
C THR A 63 1.24 -4.91 -14.00
N MET A 64 1.15 -3.84 -14.80
CA MET A 64 2.23 -3.33 -15.64
C MET A 64 3.19 -2.41 -14.88
N GLU A 65 2.79 -1.90 -13.71
CA GLU A 65 3.63 -1.01 -12.90
C GLU A 65 4.66 -1.87 -12.13
N PRO A 66 5.97 -1.68 -12.36
CA PRO A 66 6.99 -2.50 -11.72
C PRO A 66 7.20 -2.10 -10.26
N LEU A 67 6.99 -0.82 -9.92
CA LEU A 67 7.31 -0.29 -8.61
C LEU A 67 6.14 -0.44 -7.62
N THR A 68 6.11 -1.56 -6.89
CA THR A 68 5.04 -1.84 -5.91
C THR A 68 4.87 -0.74 -4.86
N LYS A 69 5.96 -0.05 -4.50
CA LYS A 69 5.93 1.11 -3.59
C LYS A 69 5.17 2.30 -4.18
N ALA A 70 5.31 2.57 -5.48
CA ALA A 70 4.54 3.62 -6.14
C ALA A 70 3.04 3.28 -6.15
N ILE A 71 2.69 2.02 -6.44
CA ILE A 71 1.30 1.57 -6.40
C ILE A 71 0.72 1.72 -4.98
N TRP A 72 1.46 1.26 -3.96
CA TRP A 72 1.06 1.39 -2.55
C TRP A 72 0.80 2.86 -2.18
N ASN A 73 1.76 3.75 -2.44
CA ASN A 73 1.63 5.17 -2.11
C ASN A 73 0.45 5.83 -2.86
N THR A 74 0.24 5.49 -4.13
CA THR A 74 -0.87 6.02 -4.93
C THR A 74 -2.22 5.60 -4.38
N LEU A 75 -2.35 4.32 -4.00
CA LEU A 75 -3.58 3.81 -3.40
C LEU A 75 -3.81 4.44 -2.03
N GLU A 76 -2.78 4.47 -1.17
CA GLU A 76 -2.89 5.05 0.17
C GLU A 76 -3.33 6.52 0.11
N PHE A 77 -2.74 7.32 -0.78
CA PHE A 77 -3.14 8.71 -1.00
C PHE A 77 -4.60 8.85 -1.46
N LYS A 78 -5.02 8.04 -2.45
CA LYS A 78 -6.40 8.07 -2.96
C LYS A 78 -7.41 7.69 -1.89
N TYR A 79 -7.15 6.61 -1.15
CA TYR A 79 -8.04 6.15 -0.09
C TYR A 79 -8.11 7.15 1.06
N GLN A 80 -7.01 7.80 1.45
CA GLN A 80 -7.03 8.85 2.48
C GLN A 80 -7.88 10.04 2.04
N SER A 81 -7.72 10.50 0.80
CA SER A 81 -8.54 11.60 0.25
C SER A 81 -10.03 11.22 0.20
N GLU A 82 -10.36 10.03 -0.31
CA GLU A 82 -11.75 9.55 -0.39
C GLU A 82 -12.37 9.39 1.01
N GLU A 83 -11.61 8.93 2.00
CA GLU A 83 -12.06 8.79 3.37
C GLU A 83 -12.36 10.16 4.00
N GLU A 84 -11.49 11.15 3.79
CA GLU A 84 -11.71 12.54 4.25
C GLU A 84 -12.96 13.15 3.61
N ASP A 85 -13.12 13.01 2.30
CA ASP A 85 -14.29 13.50 1.57
C ASP A 85 -15.58 12.81 2.04
N THR A 86 -15.53 11.49 2.24
CA THR A 86 -16.66 10.71 2.75
C THR A 86 -17.03 11.14 4.17
N LYS A 87 -16.04 11.34 5.05
CA LYS A 87 -16.27 11.88 6.40
C LYS A 87 -16.92 13.25 6.35
N LYS A 88 -16.40 14.16 5.53
CA LYS A 88 -16.96 15.51 5.36
C LYS A 88 -18.39 15.47 4.83
N PHE A 89 -18.67 14.61 3.85
CA PHE A 89 -20.01 14.39 3.31
C PHE A 89 -20.98 13.85 4.37
N LEU A 90 -20.56 12.83 5.15
CA LEU A 90 -21.36 12.27 6.23
C LEU A 90 -21.66 13.30 7.32
N ILE A 91 -20.67 14.11 7.71
CA ILE A 91 -20.84 15.21 8.67
C ILE A 91 -21.83 16.24 8.14
N SER A 92 -21.70 16.65 6.87
CA SER A 92 -22.64 17.58 6.24
C SER A 92 -24.06 17.00 6.21
N LYS A 93 -24.22 15.72 5.85
CA LYS A 93 -25.52 15.03 5.88
C LYS A 93 -26.10 14.96 7.29
N TYR A 94 -25.28 14.72 8.31
CA TYR A 94 -25.71 14.72 9.71
C TYR A 94 -26.18 16.10 10.17
N PHE A 95 -25.49 17.18 9.83
CA PHE A 95 -25.95 18.54 10.16
C PHE A 95 -27.18 18.99 9.33
N ASN A 96 -27.27 18.53 8.07
CA ASN A 96 -28.44 18.75 7.23
C ASN A 96 -29.63 17.87 7.64
N TYR A 97 -29.38 16.81 8.41
CA TYR A 97 -30.40 16.06 9.14
C TYR A 97 -30.88 16.91 10.32
N LYS A 98 -31.50 18.05 10.01
CA LYS A 98 -32.41 18.72 10.94
C LYS A 98 -33.64 17.83 11.09
N PHE A 99 -33.94 17.46 12.34
CA PHE A 99 -35.13 16.80 12.84
C PHE A 99 -36.39 17.05 11.98
N VAL A 100 -36.60 16.26 10.92
CA VAL A 100 -37.88 16.24 10.17
C VAL A 100 -39.00 15.62 11.02
N ASP A 101 -38.71 15.26 12.28
CA ASP A 101 -39.66 14.75 13.26
C ASP A 101 -40.31 15.83 14.15
N ASP A 102 -39.93 17.11 14.04
CA ASP A 102 -40.66 18.20 14.72
C ASP A 102 -41.87 18.69 13.90
N LYS A 103 -42.51 17.80 13.14
CA LYS A 103 -43.91 18.03 12.75
C LYS A 103 -44.75 17.79 14.00
N SER A 104 -45.22 18.89 14.61
CA SER A 104 -46.31 18.83 15.59
C SER A 104 -47.44 17.96 15.02
N ILE A 105 -47.80 16.91 15.77
CA ILE A 105 -49.11 16.24 15.65
C ILE A 105 -50.20 17.27 15.99
#